data_AF-X7YK84-F1
#
_entry.id   AF-X7YK84-F1
#
_cell.length_a   1.000
_cell.length_b   1.000
_cell.length_c   1.000
_cell.angle_alpha   90.00
_cell.angle_beta   90.00
_cell.angle_gamma   90.00
#
_symmetry.space_group_name_H-M   'P 1'
#
loop_
_entity.id
_entity.type
_entity.pdbx_description
1 polymer ?
#
loop_
_entity_poly.entity_id
_entity_poly.type
_entity_poly.pdbx_seq_one_letter_code
_entity_poly.pdbx_strand_id
1 'polypeptide(L)'
;MVAAGRDDPLDATLDLLAGKLTVLLGHSGVGKSTLVNRLVPEANRAVAEVTHIGKGRHTSTQSVALPLPGGGWVIDTPGIRSFGLAHIEPDDVLLAFSDLAETIRDCPRSCGHMGPPADPECALDSLTGPAARRVAAARRLLAVLP
;
A
#
# COMPACT_ATOMS: atom_id res chain seq x y z
N MET A 1 -13.14 -8.73 2.08
CA MET A 1 -12.37 -8.71 0.82
C MET A 1 -13.35 -8.44 -0.30
N VAL A 2 -13.09 -7.48 -1.17
CA VAL A 2 -13.96 -7.15 -2.32
C VAL A 2 -13.19 -7.44 -3.60
N ALA A 3 -13.85 -8.07 -4.57
CA ALA A 3 -13.33 -8.28 -5.91
C ALA A 3 -13.95 -7.25 -6.86
N ALA A 4 -13.15 -6.71 -7.77
CA ALA A 4 -13.56 -5.68 -8.71
C ALA A 4 -12.83 -5.82 -10.07
N GLY A 5 -12.55 -7.06 -10.47
CA GLY A 5 -12.05 -7.43 -11.80
C GLY A 5 -13.04 -7.06 -12.90
N ARG A 6 -12.68 -7.24 -14.18
CA ARG A 6 -13.46 -6.70 -15.32
C ARG A 6 -14.94 -7.09 -15.32
N ASP A 7 -15.24 -8.31 -14.91
CA ASP A 7 -16.58 -8.89 -14.94
C ASP A 7 -17.24 -8.95 -13.55
N ASP A 8 -16.55 -8.49 -12.50
CA ASP A 8 -17.06 -8.51 -11.14
C ASP A 8 -18.08 -7.38 -10.90
N PRO A 9 -19.14 -7.61 -10.13
CA PRO A 9 -20.07 -6.55 -9.73
C PRO A 9 -19.36 -5.49 -8.90
N LEU A 10 -19.81 -4.24 -9.01
CA LEU A 10 -19.17 -3.10 -8.33
C LEU A 10 -19.90 -2.65 -7.07
N ASP A 11 -21.06 -3.20 -6.75
CA ASP A 11 -21.92 -2.72 -5.66
C ASP A 11 -21.17 -2.64 -4.32
N ALA A 12 -20.53 -3.73 -3.93
CA ALA A 12 -19.72 -3.77 -2.70
C ALA A 12 -18.52 -2.80 -2.73
N THR A 13 -17.97 -2.50 -3.92
CA THR A 13 -16.92 -1.49 -4.06
C THR A 13 -17.51 -0.09 -3.90
N LEU A 14 -18.62 0.21 -4.56
CA LEU A 14 -19.30 1.51 -4.50
C LEU A 14 -19.77 1.83 -3.08
N ASP A 15 -20.35 0.85 -2.38
CA ASP A 15 -20.76 0.99 -0.97
C ASP A 15 -19.57 1.34 -0.06
N LEU A 16 -18.40 0.73 -0.31
CA LEU A 16 -17.19 1.04 0.45
C LEU A 16 -16.68 2.46 0.20
N LEU A 17 -16.90 3.00 -0.99
CA LEU A 17 -16.40 4.32 -1.43
C LEU A 17 -17.40 5.45 -1.18
N ALA A 18 -18.67 5.13 -0.97
CA ALA A 18 -19.76 6.10 -0.84
C ALA A 18 -19.45 7.17 0.21
N GLY A 19 -19.59 8.44 -0.18
CA GLY A 19 -19.36 9.60 0.70
C GLY A 19 -17.92 9.85 1.10
N LYS A 20 -16.94 9.14 0.52
CA LYS A 20 -15.51 9.27 0.87
C LYS A 20 -14.71 9.92 -0.27
N LEU A 21 -13.61 10.56 0.09
CA LEU A 21 -12.54 10.90 -0.85
C LEU A 21 -11.52 9.76 -0.83
N THR A 22 -11.44 8.99 -1.91
CA THR A 22 -10.62 7.77 -1.96
C THR A 22 -9.51 7.87 -2.98
N VAL A 23 -8.28 7.54 -2.59
CA VAL A 23 -7.12 7.46 -3.49
C VAL A 23 -6.84 6.00 -3.83
N LEU A 24 -6.68 5.68 -5.12
CA LEU A 24 -6.23 4.34 -5.54
C LEU A 24 -4.70 4.29 -5.60
N LEU A 25 -4.09 3.53 -4.70
CA LEU A 25 -2.64 3.34 -4.66
C LEU A 25 -2.24 1.94 -5.12
N GLY A 26 -1.09 1.84 -5.77
CA GLY A 26 -0.53 0.56 -6.20
C GLY A 26 0.49 0.70 -7.32
N HIS A 27 1.24 -0.38 -7.54
CA HIS A 27 2.25 -0.43 -8.59
C HIS A 27 1.68 -0.11 -9.96
N SER A 28 2.58 0.32 -10.81
CA SER A 28 2.29 0.53 -12.20
C SER A 28 1.79 -0.76 -12.88
N GLY A 29 0.58 -0.75 -13.45
CA GLY A 29 0.02 -1.86 -14.23
C GLY A 29 -0.98 -2.75 -13.50
N VAL A 30 -1.24 -2.52 -12.20
CA VAL A 30 -2.18 -3.32 -11.40
C VAL A 30 -3.67 -3.10 -11.70
N GLY A 31 -4.01 -2.24 -12.67
CA GLY A 31 -5.39 -2.01 -13.10
C GLY A 31 -6.14 -0.82 -12.46
N LYS A 32 -5.46 0.10 -11.76
CA LYS A 32 -6.08 1.28 -11.13
C LYS A 32 -6.99 2.09 -12.08
N SER A 33 -6.43 2.57 -13.19
CA SER A 33 -7.21 3.37 -14.16
C SER A 33 -8.28 2.55 -14.88
N THR A 34 -8.10 1.23 -14.98
CA THR A 34 -9.16 0.33 -15.46
C THR A 34 -10.32 0.26 -14.47
N LEU A 35 -10.05 0.14 -13.16
CA LEU A 35 -11.09 0.17 -12.13
C LEU A 35 -11.80 1.54 -12.11
N VAL A 36 -11.06 2.63 -12.25
CA VAL A 36 -11.63 3.99 -12.34
C VAL A 36 -12.61 4.11 -13.50
N ASN A 37 -12.26 3.62 -14.69
CA ASN A 37 -13.17 3.63 -15.84
C ASN A 37 -14.42 2.76 -15.63
N ARG A 38 -14.36 1.74 -14.77
CA ARG A 38 -15.56 0.97 -14.43
C ARG A 38 -16.44 1.69 -13.40
N LEU A 39 -15.82 2.34 -12.42
CA LEU A 39 -16.51 3.12 -11.38
C LEU A 39 -17.14 4.41 -11.93
N VAL A 40 -16.47 5.03 -12.92
CA VAL A 40 -16.88 6.27 -13.58
C VAL A 40 -16.72 6.08 -15.10
N PRO A 41 -17.71 5.49 -15.79
CA PRO A 41 -17.63 5.19 -17.22
C PRO A 41 -17.27 6.40 -18.10
N GLU A 42 -17.69 7.60 -17.69
CA GLU A 42 -17.49 8.85 -18.42
C GLU A 42 -16.05 9.39 -18.27
N ALA A 43 -15.27 8.86 -17.32
CA ALA A 43 -13.92 9.33 -17.04
C ALA A 43 -12.96 9.14 -18.20
N ASN A 44 -13.21 8.14 -19.07
CA ASN A 44 -12.43 7.83 -20.27
C ASN A 44 -10.90 7.91 -20.04
N ARG A 45 -10.43 7.41 -18.89
CA ARG A 45 -9.00 7.40 -18.55
C ARG A 45 -8.27 6.58 -19.61
N ALA A 46 -7.17 7.13 -20.12
CA ALA A 46 -6.31 6.41 -21.05
C ALA A 46 -5.81 5.11 -20.38
N VAL A 47 -6.20 3.97 -20.94
CA VAL A 47 -5.76 2.63 -20.55
C VAL A 47 -5.12 1.98 -21.78
N ALA A 48 -3.98 1.32 -21.62
CA ALA A 48 -3.35 0.54 -22.69
C ALA A 48 -3.69 -0.95 -22.53
N GLU A 49 -3.94 -1.66 -23.63
CA GLU A 49 -3.92 -3.12 -23.61
C GLU A 49 -2.51 -3.63 -23.31
N VAL A 50 -2.41 -4.66 -22.47
CA VAL A 50 -1.14 -5.29 -22.11
C VAL A 50 -0.68 -6.11 -23.31
N THR A 51 0.11 -5.52 -24.20
CA THR A 51 0.74 -6.29 -25.30
C THR A 51 1.80 -7.24 -24.73
N HIS A 52 2.01 -8.37 -25.41
CA HIS A 52 2.78 -9.58 -25.04
C HIS A 52 4.23 -9.40 -24.55
N ILE A 53 4.73 -8.17 -24.37
CA ILE A 53 6.11 -7.85 -23.96
C ILE A 53 6.19 -7.32 -22.51
N GLY A 54 5.14 -7.49 -21.70
CA GLY A 54 5.20 -7.32 -20.23
C GLY A 54 5.50 -5.90 -19.73
N LYS A 55 5.50 -4.88 -20.60
CA LYS A 55 5.66 -3.47 -20.23
C LYS A 55 4.43 -2.68 -20.63
N GLY A 56 3.41 -2.70 -19.76
CA GLY A 56 2.31 -1.74 -19.86
C GLY A 56 2.87 -0.32 -19.77
N ARG A 57 2.81 0.45 -20.85
CA ARG A 57 3.22 1.86 -20.85
C ARG A 57 2.09 2.68 -20.22
N HIS A 58 2.31 3.11 -18.99
CA HIS A 58 1.32 3.85 -18.19
C HIS A 58 1.02 5.21 -18.79
N THR A 59 -0.26 5.54 -18.91
CA THR A 59 -0.75 6.80 -19.47
C THR A 59 -1.27 7.79 -18.43
N SER A 60 -1.55 7.37 -17.18
CA SER A 60 -1.94 8.30 -16.11
C SER A 60 -0.69 9.00 -15.54
N THR A 61 -0.38 10.19 -16.06
CA THR A 61 0.74 11.04 -15.65
C THR A 61 0.34 12.10 -14.61
N GLN A 62 -0.95 12.20 -14.32
CA GLN A 62 -1.53 13.21 -13.42
C GLN A 62 -2.59 12.57 -12.54
N SER A 63 -2.66 13.04 -11.29
CA SER A 63 -3.73 12.68 -10.38
C SER A 63 -5.03 13.36 -10.79
N VAL A 64 -6.12 12.61 -10.89
CA VAL A 64 -7.44 13.16 -11.28
C VAL A 64 -8.49 12.68 -10.29
N ALA A 65 -9.21 13.63 -9.70
CA ALA A 65 -10.36 13.36 -8.85
C ALA A 65 -11.64 13.31 -9.70
N LEU A 66 -12.41 12.24 -9.54
CA LEU A 66 -13.64 11.98 -10.29
C LEU A 66 -14.78 11.71 -9.31
N PRO A 67 -15.96 12.32 -9.50
CA PRO A 67 -17.11 12.07 -8.64
C PRO A 67 -17.64 10.65 -8.88
N LEU A 68 -18.02 9.96 -7.81
CA LEU A 68 -18.61 8.63 -7.88
C LEU A 68 -20.15 8.69 -7.98
N PRO A 69 -20.78 7.73 -8.68
CA PRO A 69 -22.22 7.52 -8.57
C PRO A 69 -22.61 7.28 -7.10
N GLY A 70 -23.65 7.96 -6.62
CA GLY A 70 -24.08 7.84 -5.21
C GLY A 70 -23.30 8.70 -4.21
N GLY A 71 -22.33 9.51 -4.67
CA GLY A 71 -21.62 10.49 -3.86
C GLY A 71 -20.26 10.01 -3.34
N GLY A 72 -19.35 10.97 -3.12
CA GLY A 72 -17.94 10.69 -2.89
C GLY A 72 -17.10 10.88 -4.15
N TRP A 73 -15.80 10.58 -4.03
CA TRP A 73 -14.80 10.86 -5.05
C TRP A 73 -13.75 9.74 -5.10
N VAL A 74 -13.31 9.38 -6.30
CA VAL A 74 -12.15 8.53 -6.53
C VAL A 74 -11.04 9.35 -7.18
N ILE A 75 -9.82 9.20 -6.67
CA ILE A 75 -8.62 9.82 -7.21
C ILE A 75 -7.78 8.74 -7.89
N ASP A 76 -7.70 8.81 -9.22
CA ASP A 76 -6.75 8.03 -10.02
C ASP A 76 -5.38 8.69 -9.90
N THR A 77 -4.36 7.95 -9.48
CA THR A 77 -2.98 8.46 -9.38
C THR A 77 -2.04 7.70 -10.30
N PRO A 78 -0.90 8.31 -10.70
CA PRO A 78 0.19 7.56 -11.33
C PRO A 78 0.58 6.35 -10.51
N GLY A 79 0.99 5.27 -11.19
CA GLY A 79 1.51 4.09 -10.50
C GLY A 79 2.82 4.38 -9.78
N ILE A 80 2.98 3.79 -8.60
CA ILE A 80 4.25 3.83 -7.86
C ILE A 80 5.28 3.05 -8.68
N ARG A 81 6.40 3.70 -9.03
CA ARG A 81 7.52 3.10 -9.79
C ARG A 81 8.67 2.68 -8.89
N SER A 82 8.93 3.48 -7.88
CA SER A 82 9.90 3.22 -6.82
C SER A 82 9.33 3.76 -5.52
N PHE A 83 9.62 3.05 -4.44
CA PHE A 83 9.30 3.49 -3.08
C PHE A 83 10.57 4.12 -2.50
N GLY A 84 10.49 5.39 -2.09
CA GLY A 84 11.57 6.08 -1.41
C GLY A 84 11.29 6.14 0.08
N LEU A 85 12.28 5.82 0.92
CA LEU A 85 12.18 5.89 2.39
C LEU A 85 12.85 7.15 2.96
N ALA A 86 13.13 8.15 2.12
CA ALA A 86 14.01 9.28 2.46
C ALA A 86 13.55 10.17 3.64
N HIS A 87 12.31 10.01 4.11
CA HIS A 87 11.72 10.79 5.19
C HIS A 87 11.10 9.90 6.28
N ILE A 88 11.57 8.66 6.40
CA ILE A 88 11.10 7.70 7.40
C ILE A 88 12.24 7.50 8.39
N GLU A 89 11.99 7.80 9.67
CA GLU A 89 12.93 7.45 10.73
C GLU A 89 12.81 5.95 11.06
N PRO A 90 13.88 5.31 11.58
CA PRO A 90 13.83 3.90 11.97
C PRO A 90 12.62 3.54 12.86
N ASP A 91 12.30 4.40 13.83
CA ASP A 91 11.18 4.17 14.75
C ASP A 91 9.82 4.20 14.04
N ASP A 92 9.65 5.03 13.01
CA ASP A 92 8.41 5.13 12.23
C ASP A 92 8.04 3.80 11.56
N VAL A 93 9.05 3.02 11.14
CA VAL A 93 8.83 1.70 10.53
C VAL A 93 8.12 0.75 11.49
N LEU A 94 8.51 0.77 12.75
CA LEU A 94 7.98 -0.12 13.78
C LEU A 94 6.62 0.37 14.27
N LEU A 95 6.47 1.70 14.41
CA LEU A 95 5.22 2.34 14.79
C LEU A 95 4.10 2.16 13.75
N ALA A 96 4.45 1.93 12.48
CA ALA A 96 3.48 1.67 11.41
C ALA A 96 2.71 0.34 11.58
N PHE A 97 3.20 -0.59 12.41
CA PHE A 97 2.55 -1.87 12.69
C PHE A 97 2.15 -1.92 14.16
N SER A 98 0.84 -1.87 14.45
CA SER A 98 0.35 -1.75 15.84
C SER A 98 0.85 -2.87 16.76
N ASP A 99 0.96 -4.09 16.26
CA ASP A 99 1.48 -5.24 17.02
C ASP A 99 2.98 -5.11 17.32
N LEU A 100 3.77 -4.60 16.37
CA LEU A 100 5.20 -4.35 16.61
C LEU A 100 5.38 -3.18 17.57
N ALA A 101 4.65 -2.08 17.36
CA ALA A 101 4.65 -0.89 18.19
C ALA A 101 4.32 -1.21 19.66
N GLU A 102 3.36 -2.11 19.90
CA GLU A 102 3.04 -2.56 21.25
C GLU A 102 4.15 -3.40 21.88
N THR A 103 4.76 -4.29 21.09
CA THR A 103 5.79 -5.24 21.54
C THR A 103 7.12 -4.56 21.86
N ILE A 104 7.53 -3.54 21.09
CA ILE A 104 8.80 -2.84 21.32
C ILE A 104 8.85 -2.09 22.66
N ARG A 105 7.71 -1.88 23.33
CA ARG A 105 7.67 -1.30 24.68
C ARG A 105 8.32 -2.18 25.73
N ASP A 106 8.43 -3.48 25.46
CA ASP A 106 9.08 -4.46 26.33
C ASP A 106 10.57 -4.65 25.98
N CYS A 107 11.09 -3.94 24.98
CA CYS A 107 12.50 -3.98 24.64
C CYS A 107 13.36 -3.19 25.66
N PRO A 108 14.65 -3.56 25.81
CA PRO A 108 15.61 -2.73 26.51
C PRO A 108 15.68 -1.31 25.92
N ARG A 109 16.05 -0.34 26.77
CA ARG A 109 16.36 1.01 26.29
C ARG A 109 17.49 0.94 25.25
N SER A 110 17.33 1.68 24.16
CA SER A 110 18.29 1.72 23.03
C SER A 110 18.41 0.43 22.21
N CYS A 111 17.38 -0.42 22.20
CA CYS A 111 17.29 -1.53 21.26
C CYS A 111 17.17 -1.02 19.82
N GLY A 112 18.00 -1.51 18.91
CA GLY A 112 17.96 -1.21 17.46
C GLY A 112 17.01 -2.10 16.67
N HIS A 113 16.34 -3.05 17.35
CA HIS A 113 15.35 -3.98 16.79
C HIS A 113 15.84 -4.90 15.65
N MET A 114 17.15 -5.03 15.48
CA MET A 114 17.78 -5.85 14.44
C MET A 114 17.89 -7.33 14.80
N GLY A 115 17.65 -7.68 16.06
CA GLY A 115 17.73 -9.05 16.58
C GLY A 115 19.17 -9.52 16.82
N PRO A 116 19.37 -10.78 17.22
CA PRO A 116 20.69 -11.28 17.58
C PRO A 116 21.66 -11.31 16.37
N PRO A 117 22.96 -11.00 16.57
CA PRO A 117 23.59 -10.71 17.86
C PRO A 117 23.50 -9.23 18.29
N ALA A 118 22.98 -8.32 17.46
CA ALA A 118 22.97 -6.89 17.74
C ALA A 118 22.02 -6.54 18.91
N ASP A 119 20.83 -7.12 18.91
CA ASP A 119 19.80 -6.93 19.93
C ASP A 119 19.34 -8.29 20.49
N PRO A 120 20.12 -8.95 21.37
CA PRO A 120 19.83 -10.30 21.84
C PRO A 120 18.56 -10.40 22.70
N GLU A 121 18.13 -9.27 23.29
CA GLU A 121 16.95 -9.17 24.16
C GLU A 121 15.78 -8.42 23.48
N CYS A 122 15.77 -8.37 22.14
CA CYS A 122 14.69 -7.71 21.42
C CYS A 122 13.36 -8.48 21.58
N ALA A 123 12.35 -7.83 22.18
CA ALA A 123 11.03 -8.42 22.38
C ALA A 123 10.35 -8.84 21.06
N LEU A 124 10.74 -8.28 19.92
CA LEU A 124 10.22 -8.70 18.61
C LEU A 124 10.54 -10.17 18.28
N ASP A 125 11.59 -10.74 18.88
CA ASP A 125 11.97 -12.14 18.64
C ASP A 125 11.01 -13.15 19.30
N SER A 126 10.14 -12.71 20.22
CA SER A 126 9.06 -13.56 20.75
C SER A 126 7.83 -13.63 19.84
N LEU A 127 7.74 -12.78 18.81
CA LEU A 127 6.59 -12.75 17.91
C LEU A 127 6.61 -13.92 16.94
N THR A 128 5.45 -14.52 16.71
CA THR A 128 5.28 -15.70 15.86
C THR A 128 4.20 -15.48 14.79
N GLY A 129 4.06 -16.41 13.84
CA GLY A 129 2.99 -16.38 12.84
C GLY A 129 3.04 -15.16 11.89
N PRO A 130 1.90 -14.49 11.61
CA PRO A 130 1.87 -13.30 10.76
C PRO A 130 2.76 -12.14 11.25
N ALA A 131 2.91 -11.99 12.57
CA ALA A 131 3.73 -10.94 13.18
C ALA A 131 5.22 -11.16 12.89
N ALA A 132 5.71 -12.39 12.94
CA ALA A 132 7.10 -12.71 12.59
C ALA A 132 7.47 -12.29 11.15
N ARG A 133 6.51 -12.41 10.19
CA ARG A 133 6.72 -11.93 8.82
C ARG A 133 6.81 -10.41 8.75
N ARG A 134 6.05 -9.68 9.57
CA ARG A 134 6.17 -8.22 9.70
C ARG A 134 7.51 -7.82 10.32
N VAL A 135 7.96 -8.51 11.38
CA VAL A 135 9.30 -8.28 11.96
C VAL A 135 10.40 -8.43 10.91
N ALA A 136 10.35 -9.50 10.11
CA ALA A 136 11.31 -9.71 9.03
C ALA A 136 11.25 -8.60 7.96
N ALA A 137 10.07 -8.10 7.62
CA ALA A 137 9.91 -6.98 6.69
C ALA A 137 10.43 -5.66 7.28
N ALA A 138 10.12 -5.37 8.54
CA ALA A 138 10.57 -4.19 9.26
C ALA A 138 12.11 -4.16 9.33
N ARG A 139 12.76 -5.27 9.71
CA ARG A 139 14.23 -5.37 9.75
C ARG A 139 14.89 -5.11 8.39
N ARG A 140 14.26 -5.52 7.28
CA ARG A 140 14.76 -5.19 5.93
C ARG A 140 14.68 -3.70 5.63
N LEU A 141 13.66 -3.01 6.13
CA LEU A 141 13.53 -1.56 5.98
C LEU A 141 14.54 -0.84 6.86
N LEU A 142 14.67 -1.23 8.13
CA LEU A 142 15.67 -0.69 9.05
C LEU A 142 17.10 -0.80 8.51
N ALA A 143 17.43 -1.92 7.85
CA ALA A 143 18.76 -2.14 7.27
C ALA A 143 19.11 -1.23 6.07
N VAL A 144 18.10 -0.58 5.44
CA VAL A 144 18.30 0.30 4.27
C VAL A 144 17.96 1.76 4.57
N LEU A 145 17.47 2.04 5.77
CA LEU A 145 17.30 3.40 6.25
C LEU A 145 18.67 3.99 6.64
N PRO A 146 18.87 5.30 6.41
CA PRO A 146 20.12 5.99 6.72
C PRO A 146 20.39 6.06 8.23
#